data_AF-A0A1C5E670-F1
#
_entry.id   AF-A0A1C5E670-F1
#
_cell.length_a   1.000
_cell.length_b   1.000
_cell.length_c   1.000
_cell.angle_alpha   90.00
_cell.angle_beta   90.00
_cell.angle_gamma   90.00
#
_symmetry.space_group_name_H-M   'P 1'
#
loop_
_entity.id
_entity.type
_entity.pdbx_description
1 polymer ?
#
loop_
_entity_poly.entity_id
_entity_poly.type
_entity_poly.pdbx_seq_one_letter_code
_entity_poly.pdbx_strand_id
1 'polypeptide(L)' 'MAEPRIFTSPAELKAAVGEQLGHTDWLEVDQKRIDLFAEATGDHQWIHVDPEKAAAGRSG' A
#
# COMPACT_ATOMS: atom_id res chain seq x y z
N MET A 1 8.22 -4.32 -13.48
CA MET A 1 7.27 -5.26 -12.88
C MET A 1 7.72 -6.66 -13.22
N ALA A 2 7.93 -7.52 -12.22
CA ALA A 2 8.11 -8.94 -12.49
C ALA A 2 6.92 -9.48 -13.30
N GLU A 3 7.18 -10.43 -14.20
CA GLU A 3 6.10 -11.06 -14.97
C GLU A 3 5.08 -11.71 -14.02
N PRO A 4 3.78 -11.45 -14.19
CA PRO A 4 2.77 -12.00 -13.30
C PRO A 4 2.71 -13.52 -13.47
N ARG A 5 2.78 -14.25 -12.36
CA ARG A 5 2.44 -15.67 -12.35
C ARG A 5 0.93 -15.81 -12.56
N ILE A 6 0.53 -16.45 -13.65
CA ILE A 6 -0.87 -16.72 -13.98
C ILE A 6 -1.21 -18.15 -13.56
N PHE A 7 -2.19 -18.29 -12.67
CA PHE A 7 -2.82 -19.57 -12.37
C PHE A 7 -4.05 -19.73 -13.26
N THR A 8 -4.16 -20.84 -13.97
CA THR A 8 -5.23 -21.08 -14.94
C THR A 8 -6.42 -21.82 -14.33
N SER A 9 -6.27 -22.33 -13.10
CA SER A 9 -7.35 -22.97 -12.35
C SER A 9 -7.24 -22.77 -10.83
N PRO A 10 -8.35 -22.87 -10.08
CA PRO A 10 -8.30 -22.86 -8.61
C PRO A 10 -7.47 -24.00 -8.01
N ALA A 11 -7.37 -25.15 -8.69
CA ALA A 11 -6.58 -26.29 -8.22
C ALA A 11 -5.08 -25.99 -8.22
N GLU A 12 -4.59 -25.30 -9.26
CA GLU A 12 -3.19 -24.85 -9.32
C GLU A 12 -2.86 -23.85 -8.21
N LEU A 13 -3.76 -22.90 -7.94
CA LEU A 13 -3.59 -21.95 -6.85
C LEU A 13 -3.54 -22.67 -5.49
N LYS A 14 -4.40 -23.67 -5.29
CA LYS A 14 -4.40 -24.49 -4.07
C LYS A 14 -3.12 -25.31 -3.91
N ALA A 15 -2.55 -25.79 -5.01
CA ALA A 15 -1.29 -26.52 -5.00
C ALA A 15 -0.09 -25.61 -4.62
N ALA A 16 -0.17 -24.31 -4.93
CA ALA A 16 0.90 -23.35 -4.65
C ALA A 16 0.93 -22.82 -3.21
N VAL A 17 0.13 -23.37 -2.28
CA VAL A 17 0.14 -22.96 -0.87
C VAL A 17 1.53 -23.18 -0.26
N GLY A 18 2.10 -22.11 0.29
CA GLY A 18 3.44 -22.10 0.87
C GLY A 18 4.54 -21.60 -0.08
N GLU A 19 4.25 -21.41 -1.37
CA GLU A 19 5.18 -20.81 -2.31
C GLU A 19 5.25 -19.28 -2.15
N GLN A 20 6.44 -18.71 -2.34
CA GLN A 20 6.63 -17.26 -2.40
C GLN A 20 6.34 -16.77 -3.83
N LEU A 21 5.46 -15.76 -3.97
CA LEU A 21 5.07 -15.20 -5.27
C LEU A 21 5.96 -14.04 -5.75
N GLY A 22 6.95 -13.64 -4.95
CA GLY A 22 7.80 -12.49 -5.21
C GLY A 22 7.24 -11.18 -4.66
N HIS A 23 7.90 -10.09 -5.00
CA HIS A 23 7.53 -8.72 -4.62
C HIS A 23 7.05 -7.93 -5.85
N THR A 24 6.25 -6.90 -5.61
CA THR A 24 5.94 -5.90 -6.63
C THR A 24 7.11 -4.94 -6.81
N ASP A 25 7.09 -4.15 -7.88
CA ASP A 25 7.95 -2.98 -7.96
C ASP A 25 7.68 -2.02 -6.79
N TRP A 26 8.64 -1.14 -6.52
CA TRP A 26 8.44 0.00 -5.64
C TRP A 26 7.30 0.88 -6.14
N LEU A 27 6.47 1.32 -5.21
CA LEU A 27 5.35 2.20 -5.47
C LEU A 27 5.55 3.48 -4.67
N GLU A 28 5.58 4.61 -5.36
CA GLU A 28 5.60 5.91 -4.71
C GLU A 28 4.28 6.16 -3.98
N VAL A 29 4.39 6.62 -2.74
CA VAL A 29 3.26 7.04 -1.91
C VAL A 29 3.43 8.53 -1.66
N ASP A 30 2.74 9.33 -2.47
CA ASP A 30 2.73 10.78 -2.36
C ASP A 30 1.62 11.27 -1.41
N GLN A 31 1.67 12.57 -1.06
CA GLN A 31 0.68 13.18 -0.18
C GLN A 31 -0.74 13.10 -0.77
N LYS A 32 -0.87 13.25 -2.09
CA LYS A 32 -2.16 13.20 -2.77
C LYS A 32 -2.87 11.86 -2.55
N ARG A 33 -2.13 10.75 -2.60
CA ARG A 33 -2.68 9.42 -2.33
C ARG A 33 -3.15 9.28 -0.87
N ILE A 34 -2.42 9.86 0.06
CA ILE A 34 -2.77 9.87 1.48
C ILE A 34 -4.05 10.70 1.70
N ASP A 35 -4.12 11.88 1.09
CA ASP A 35 -5.31 12.75 1.18
C ASP A 35 -6.55 12.06 0.63
N LEU A 36 -6.44 11.39 -0.54
CA LEU A 36 -7.55 10.62 -1.12
C LEU A 36 -7.99 9.45 -0.23
N PHE A 37 -7.05 8.83 0.49
CA PHE A 37 -7.38 7.78 1.45
C PHE A 37 -8.14 8.35 2.66
N ALA A 38 -7.71 9.51 3.18
CA ALA A 38 -8.41 10.22 4.24
C ALA A 38 -9.84 10.59 3.83
N GLU A 39 -10.03 11.14 2.62
CA GLU A 39 -11.37 11.42 2.07
C GLU A 39 -12.24 10.17 1.95
N ALA A 40 -11.67 9.05 1.50
CA ALA A 40 -12.42 7.80 1.32
C ALA A 40 -12.82 7.13 2.64
N THR A 41 -12.02 7.30 3.69
CA THR A 41 -12.21 6.62 4.98
C THR A 41 -12.79 7.52 6.07
N GLY A 42 -12.75 8.84 5.87
CA GLY A 42 -13.05 9.84 6.90
C GLY A 42 -11.95 9.98 7.96
N ASP A 43 -10.78 9.38 7.74
CA ASP A 43 -9.63 9.50 8.65
C ASP A 43 -8.76 10.70 8.28
N HIS A 44 -9.18 11.87 8.76
CA HIS A 44 -8.46 13.14 8.61
C HIS A 44 -7.57 13.45 9.81
N GLN A 45 -7.02 12.46 10.51
CA GLN A 45 -6.05 12.74 11.57
C GLN A 45 -4.90 13.58 11.02
N TRP A 46 -4.55 14.66 11.72
CA TRP A 46 -3.61 15.67 11.24
C TRP A 46 -2.21 15.10 10.90
N ILE A 47 -1.83 13.97 11.48
CA ILE A 47 -0.58 13.27 11.14
C ILE A 47 -0.56 12.73 9.70
N HIS A 48 -1.73 12.61 9.05
CA HIS A 48 -1.88 12.13 7.68
C HIS A 48 -2.02 13.27 6.68
N VAL A 49 -2.77 14.32 7.02
CA VAL A 49 -3.24 15.35 6.06
C VAL A 49 -2.62 16.73 6.24
N ASP A 50 -1.84 16.95 7.30
CA ASP A 50 -1.16 18.22 7.58
C ASP A 50 0.35 17.99 7.68
N PRO A 51 1.10 18.11 6.57
CA PRO A 51 2.53 17.83 6.54
C PRO A 51 3.36 18.74 7.45
N GLU A 52 2.97 20.01 7.58
CA GLU A 52 3.68 20.98 8.42
C GLU A 52 3.54 20.62 9.89
N LYS A 53 2.30 20.32 10.32
CA LYS A 53 2.03 19.90 11.69
C LYS A 53 2.56 18.50 11.96
N ALA A 54 2.51 17.58 11.00
CA ALA A 54 3.12 16.25 11.08
C ALA A 54 4.63 16.34 11.31
N ALA A 55 5.33 17.23 10.59
CA ALA A 55 6.76 17.47 10.79
C ALA A 55 7.07 18.08 12.16
N ALA A 56 6.21 18.98 12.67
CA ALA A 56 6.38 19.62 13.97
C ALA A 56 6.01 18.70 15.16
N GLY A 57 5.10 17.74 14.95
CA GLY A 57 4.48 16.92 15.99
C GLY A 57 5.37 15.82 16.56
N ARG A 58 6.57 15.62 16.01
CA ARG A 58 7.56 14.66 16.52
C ARG A 58 8.90 15.38 16.71
N SER A 59 9.12 15.87 17.93
CA SER A 59 10.48 16.11 18.42
C SER A 59 11.19 14.76 18.48
N GLY A 60 12.03 14.47 17.48
CA GLY A 60 13.17 13.58 17.64
C GLY A 60 14.32 14.36 18.24
#